data_AF-A0A5K1IL25-F1
#
_entry.id   AF-A0A5K1IL25-F1
#
_cell.length_a   1.000
_cell.length_b   1.000
_cell.length_c   1.000
_cell.angle_alpha   90.00
_cell.angle_beta   90.00
_cell.angle_gamma   90.00
#
_symmetry.space_group_name_H-M   'P 1'
#
loop_
_entity.id
_entity.type
_entity.pdbx_description
1 polymer ?
#
loop_
_entity_poly.entity_id
_entity_poly.type
_entity_poly.pdbx_seq_one_letter_code
_entity_poly.pdbx_strand_id
1 'polypeptide(L)'
;MSKRVRVNIPGVRVNETGCRVLRIIAERSGCEHGRRCAEVQLAHRDIAQAAAVSVPTVIRTLAALRDCELVIVRDNVQPNGARLPNGYELTALGLEVIRMAEELGTFAE
;
A
#
# COMPACT_ATOMS: atom_id res chain seq x y z
N MET A 1 8.24 -17.33 -1.69
CA MET A 1 9.19 -16.56 -0.86
C MET A 1 9.34 -15.18 -1.51
N SER A 2 8.83 -14.11 -0.90
CA SER A 2 8.90 -12.75 -1.48
C SER A 2 10.30 -12.17 -1.31
N LYS A 3 10.87 -11.59 -2.38
CA LYS A 3 12.20 -10.96 -2.34
C LYS A 3 12.12 -9.67 -1.50
N ARG A 4 13.14 -9.41 -0.68
CA ARG A 4 13.27 -8.13 0.05
C ARG A 4 13.73 -7.04 -0.92
N VAL A 5 13.05 -5.90 -0.93
CA VAL A 5 13.45 -4.72 -1.71
C VAL A 5 14.30 -3.85 -0.79
N ARG A 6 15.58 -3.66 -1.12
CA ARG A 6 16.45 -2.75 -0.36
C ARG A 6 16.19 -1.33 -0.84
N VAL A 7 15.30 -0.65 -0.15
CA VAL A 7 15.18 0.80 -0.26
C VAL A 7 16.30 1.39 0.61
N ASN A 8 17.15 2.27 0.06
CA ASN A 8 18.27 2.89 0.79
C ASN A 8 17.80 3.97 1.79
N ILE A 9 16.74 3.69 2.55
CA ILE A 9 16.23 4.56 3.60
C ILE A 9 16.45 3.84 4.94
N PRO A 10 17.29 4.38 5.84
CA PRO A 10 17.53 3.80 7.15
C PRO A 10 16.22 3.54 7.91
N GLY A 11 16.05 2.33 8.45
CA GLY A 11 14.85 1.94 9.20
C GLY A 11 13.68 1.41 8.35
N VAL A 12 13.65 1.68 7.04
CA VAL A 12 12.55 1.24 6.17
C VAL A 12 12.88 -0.11 5.53
N ARG A 13 12.06 -1.13 5.82
CA ARG A 13 12.18 -2.47 5.21
C ARG A 13 10.87 -2.86 4.55
N VAL A 14 10.80 -2.72 3.24
CA VAL A 14 9.64 -3.08 2.44
C VAL A 14 9.99 -4.26 1.54
N ASN A 15 9.11 -5.26 1.48
CA ASN A 15 9.27 -6.37 0.54
C ASN A 15 8.48 -6.08 -0.75
N GLU A 16 8.66 -6.92 -1.76
CA GLU A 16 7.99 -6.75 -3.05
C GLU A 16 6.46 -6.63 -2.93
N THR A 17 5.83 -7.43 -2.06
CA THR A 17 4.39 -7.34 -1.79
C THR A 17 4.00 -5.98 -1.21
N GLY A 18 4.79 -5.42 -0.29
CA GLY A 18 4.58 -4.09 0.25
C GLY A 18 4.68 -3.01 -0.82
N CYS A 19 5.69 -3.08 -1.71
CA CYS A 19 5.82 -2.18 -2.85
C CYS A 19 4.60 -2.27 -3.79
N ARG A 20 4.10 -3.48 -4.08
CA ARG A 20 2.88 -3.68 -4.89
C ARG A 20 1.65 -3.06 -4.23
N VAL A 21 1.45 -3.26 -2.93
CA VAL A 21 0.32 -2.67 -2.18
C VAL A 21 0.39 -1.15 -2.21
N LEU A 22 1.56 -0.54 -1.98
CA LEU A 22 1.75 0.90 -2.10
C LEU A 22 1.42 1.40 -3.51
N ARG A 23 1.89 0.70 -4.55
CA ARG A 23 1.61 1.06 -5.95
C ARG A 23 0.12 1.02 -6.27
N ILE A 24 -0.61 0.00 -5.82
CA ILE A 24 -2.06 -0.12 -6.03
C ILE A 24 -2.81 1.08 -5.42
N ILE A 25 -2.43 1.50 -4.21
CA ILE A 25 -3.04 2.68 -3.57
C ILE A 25 -2.70 3.95 -4.35
N ALA A 26 -1.44 4.12 -4.77
CA ALA A 26 -1.01 5.27 -5.57
C ALA A 26 -1.74 5.36 -6.92
N GLU A 27 -1.86 4.24 -7.63
CA GLU A 27 -2.55 4.15 -8.92
C GLU A 27 -4.03 4.47 -8.75
N ARG A 28 -4.68 3.92 -7.72
CA ARG A 28 -6.08 4.24 -7.43
C ARG A 28 -6.28 5.73 -7.16
N SER A 29 -5.41 6.31 -6.33
CA SER A 29 -5.41 7.74 -6.01
C SER A 29 -5.19 8.61 -7.25
N GLY A 30 -4.22 8.23 -8.09
CA GLY A 30 -3.97 8.89 -9.38
C GLY A 30 -5.17 8.85 -10.31
N CYS A 31 -5.87 7.71 -10.40
CA CYS A 31 -7.07 7.55 -11.22
C CYS A 31 -8.28 8.35 -10.69
N GLU A 32 -8.50 8.39 -9.38
CA GLU A 32 -9.66 9.07 -8.78
C GLU A 32 -9.46 10.60 -8.68
N HIS A 33 -8.23 11.06 -8.45
CA HIS A 33 -7.96 12.44 -8.03
C HIS A 33 -6.89 13.15 -8.86
N GLY A 34 -6.27 12.49 -9.85
CA GLY A 34 -5.18 13.05 -10.65
C GLY A 34 -3.85 13.21 -9.89
N ARG A 35 -3.75 12.68 -8.66
CA ARG A 35 -2.54 12.74 -7.82
C ARG A 35 -2.41 11.47 -6.98
N ARG A 36 -1.19 10.98 -6.76
CA ARG A 36 -0.90 9.68 -6.11
C ARG A 36 -1.02 9.67 -4.57
N CYS A 37 -1.29 10.82 -3.94
CA CYS A 37 -1.28 10.98 -2.48
C CYS A 37 -2.63 11.36 -1.87
N ALA A 38 -3.71 11.45 -2.65
CA ALA A 38 -5.03 11.69 -2.10
C ALA A 38 -5.58 10.42 -1.42
N GLU A 39 -6.38 10.60 -0.37
CA GLU A 39 -7.06 9.48 0.29
C GLU A 39 -8.00 8.76 -0.70
N VAL A 40 -7.92 7.42 -0.73
CA VAL A 40 -8.83 6.56 -1.49
C VAL A 40 -9.49 5.53 -0.60
N GLN A 41 -10.72 5.14 -0.95
CA GLN A 41 -11.46 4.09 -0.25
C GLN A 41 -11.25 2.74 -0.95
N LEU A 42 -10.71 1.75 -0.25
CA LEU A 42 -10.45 0.42 -0.80
C LEU A 42 -10.85 -0.69 0.18
N ALA A 43 -11.48 -1.75 -0.33
CA ALA A 43 -11.65 -2.96 0.45
C ALA A 43 -10.38 -3.82 0.38
N HIS A 44 -10.03 -4.51 1.48
CA HIS A 44 -8.86 -5.40 1.49
C HIS A 44 -8.90 -6.47 0.40
N ARG A 45 -10.10 -6.93 0.00
CA ARG A 45 -10.28 -7.91 -1.08
C ARG A 45 -9.84 -7.37 -2.45
N ASP A 46 -10.06 -6.09 -2.71
CA ASP A 46 -9.73 -5.47 -3.99
C ASP A 46 -8.21 -5.29 -4.10
N ILE A 47 -7.58 -4.88 -2.99
CA ILE A 47 -6.11 -4.83 -2.88
C ILE A 47 -5.51 -6.23 -3.03
N ALA A 48 -6.11 -7.24 -2.39
CA ALA A 48 -5.65 -8.63 -2.43
C ALA A 48 -5.68 -9.19 -3.86
N GLN A 49 -6.79 -8.94 -4.57
CA GLN A 49 -6.95 -9.32 -5.96
C GLN A 49 -5.91 -8.64 -6.85
N ALA A 50 -5.73 -7.32 -6.72
CA ALA A 50 -4.78 -6.56 -7.53
C ALA A 50 -3.32 -6.93 -7.24
N ALA A 51 -2.99 -7.27 -5.98
CA ALA A 51 -1.65 -7.70 -5.58
C ALA A 51 -1.39 -9.21 -5.80
N ALA A 52 -2.39 -9.98 -6.25
CA ALA A 52 -2.35 -11.44 -6.37
C ALA A 52 -1.91 -12.16 -5.08
N VAL A 53 -2.44 -11.73 -3.93
CA VAL A 53 -2.16 -12.32 -2.60
C VAL A 53 -3.45 -12.53 -1.81
N SER A 54 -3.38 -13.23 -0.69
CA SER A 54 -4.54 -13.42 0.18
C SER A 54 -4.87 -12.16 1.01
N VAL A 55 -6.15 -11.97 1.36
CA VAL A 55 -6.60 -10.88 2.25
C VAL A 55 -5.82 -10.82 3.58
N PRO A 56 -5.54 -11.94 4.28
CA PRO A 56 -4.70 -11.91 5.48
C PRO A 56 -3.28 -11.40 5.22
N THR A 57 -2.74 -11.62 4.02
CA THR A 57 -1.43 -11.08 3.62
C THR A 57 -1.52 -9.58 3.47
N VAL A 58 -2.55 -9.06 2.80
CA VAL A 58 -2.80 -7.61 2.70
C VAL A 58 -2.90 -6.95 4.06
N ILE A 59 -3.66 -7.52 5.00
CA ILE A 59 -3.84 -6.97 6.35
C ILE A 59 -2.48 -6.85 7.06
N ARG A 60 -1.67 -7.92 7.04
CA ARG A 60 -0.33 -7.90 7.66
C ARG A 60 0.62 -6.91 6.96
N THR A 61 0.55 -6.83 5.63
CA THR A 61 1.35 -5.89 4.85
C THR A 61 0.99 -4.45 5.16
N LEU A 62 -0.30 -4.09 5.19
CA LEU A 62 -0.77 -2.75 5.53
C LEU A 62 -0.38 -2.36 6.96
N ALA A 63 -0.46 -3.28 7.92
CA ALA A 63 0.02 -3.04 9.28
C ALA A 63 1.52 -2.69 9.27
N ALA A 64 2.36 -3.49 8.61
CA ALA A 64 3.79 -3.22 8.52
C ALA A 64 4.13 -1.91 7.79
N LEU A 65 3.38 -1.58 6.72
CA LEU A 65 3.55 -0.32 5.97
C LEU A 65 3.16 0.90 6.82
N ARG A 66 2.09 0.79 7.61
CA ARG A 66 1.66 1.82 8.56
C ARG A 66 2.68 2.00 9.68
N ASP A 67 3.21 0.91 10.23
CA ASP A 67 4.23 0.95 11.29
C ASP A 67 5.56 1.56 10.77
N CYS A 68 5.78 1.55 9.46
CA CYS A 68 6.88 2.24 8.78
C CYS A 68 6.50 3.66 8.29
N GLU A 69 5.32 4.17 8.65
CA GLU A 69 4.82 5.50 8.27
C GLU A 69 4.73 5.73 6.74
N LEU A 70 4.54 4.67 5.96
CA LEU A 70 4.44 4.74 4.49
C LEU A 70 3.02 4.99 4.00
N VAL A 71 2.03 4.62 4.81
CA VAL A 71 0.61 4.76 4.51
C VAL A 71 -0.14 5.11 5.79
N ILE A 72 -1.06 6.06 5.68
CA ILE A 72 -2.06 6.34 6.70
C ILE A 72 -3.27 5.45 6.40
N VAL A 73 -3.71 4.68 7.41
CA VAL A 73 -4.88 3.79 7.31
C VAL A 73 -5.98 4.34 8.20
N ARG A 74 -7.15 4.60 7.60
CA ARG A 74 -8.36 5.03 8.30
C ARG A 74 -9.36 3.88 8.28
N ASP A 75 -9.50 3.20 9.41
CA ASP A 75 -10.46 2.11 9.55
C ASP A 75 -11.89 2.64 9.48
N ASN A 76 -12.70 2.04 8.62
CA ASN A 76 -14.09 2.44 8.43
C ASN A 76 -15.01 1.32 8.91
N VAL A 77 -15.38 1.41 10.19
CA VAL A 77 -16.28 0.46 10.84
C VAL A 77 -17.53 1.19 11.27
N GLN A 78 -18.68 0.72 10.78
CA GLN A 78 -19.97 1.27 11.19
C GLN A 78 -20.30 0.90 12.64
N PRO A 79 -21.16 1.67 13.34
CA PRO A 79 -21.58 1.36 14.71
C PRO A 79 -22.22 -0.03 14.88
N ASN A 80 -22.80 -0.59 13.81
CA ASN A 80 -23.38 -1.94 13.79
C ASN A 80 -22.34 -3.06 13.56
N GLY A 81 -21.04 -2.73 13.49
CA GLY A 81 -19.95 -3.68 13.25
C GLY A 81 -19.70 -4.01 11.77
N ALA A 82 -20.49 -3.45 10.84
CA ALA A 82 -20.23 -3.64 9.41
C ALA A 82 -18.93 -2.95 9.00
N ARG A 83 -18.06 -3.68 8.30
CA ARG A 83 -16.81 -3.14 7.74
C ARG A 83 -17.07 -2.53 6.38
N LEU A 84 -16.80 -1.24 6.26
CA LEU A 84 -16.75 -0.53 4.99
C LEU A 84 -15.33 -0.61 4.39
N PRO A 85 -15.14 -0.23 3.13
CA PRO A 85 -13.81 0.07 2.60
C PRO A 85 -13.08 1.04 3.53
N ASN A 86 -11.82 0.73 3.80
CA ASN A 86 -10.95 1.59 4.60
C ASN A 86 -10.40 2.73 3.73
N GLY A 87 -10.07 3.85 4.37
CA GLY A 87 -9.35 4.96 3.75
C GLY A 87 -7.84 4.72 3.77
N TYR A 88 -7.18 4.99 2.64
CA TYR A 88 -5.72 4.90 2.52
C TYR A 88 -5.15 6.15 1.87
N GLU A 89 -4.12 6.70 2.49
CA GLU A 89 -3.39 7.86 1.99
C GLU A 89 -1.89 7.60 2.07
N LEU A 90 -1.17 7.80 0.96
CA LEU A 90 0.28 7.60 0.94
C LEU A 90 0.99 8.82 1.51
N THR A 91 1.96 8.56 2.38
CA THR A 91 2.86 9.62 2.86
C THR A 91 3.90 9.96 1.81
N ALA A 92 4.61 11.07 1.98
CA ALA A 92 5.75 11.41 1.13
C ALA A 92 6.81 10.29 1.12
N LEU A 93 7.03 9.65 2.27
CA LEU A 93 7.95 8.51 2.38
C LEU A 93 7.44 7.29 1.61
N GLY A 94 6.14 7.01 1.65
CA GLY A 94 5.51 5.95 0.86
C GLY A 94 5.66 6.17 -0.65
N LEU A 95 5.51 7.42 -1.12
CA LEU A 95 5.74 7.78 -2.52
C LEU A 95 7.21 7.60 -2.93
N GLU A 96 8.15 7.98 -2.06
CA GLU A 96 9.58 7.80 -2.34
C GLU A 96 9.96 6.31 -2.43
N VAL A 97 9.38 5.46 -1.58
CA VAL A 97 9.54 4.00 -1.68
C VAL A 97 9.04 3.48 -3.02
N ILE A 98 7.90 3.97 -3.53
CA ILE A 98 7.40 3.58 -4.86
C ILE A 98 8.38 4.02 -5.94
N ARG A 99 8.82 5.28 -5.91
CA ARG A 99 9.78 5.84 -6.88
C ARG A 99 11.06 5.01 -6.93
N MET A 100 11.64 4.67 -5.78
CA MET A 100 12.82 3.82 -5.70
C MET A 100 12.57 2.38 -6.17
N ALA A 101 11.39 1.82 -5.88
CA ALA A 101 11.02 0.49 -6.36
C ALA A 101 10.87 0.45 -7.89
N GLU A 102 10.33 1.51 -8.51
CA GLU A 102 10.28 1.72 -9.96
C GLU A 102 11.70 1.78 -10.56
N GLU A 103 12.61 2.56 -9.97
CA GLU A 103 14.02 2.66 -10.42
C GLU A 103 14.76 1.33 -10.35
N LEU A 104 14.45 0.50 -9.35
CA LEU A 104 15.06 -0.82 -9.17
C LEU A 104 14.43 -1.91 -10.06
N GLY A 105 13.43 -1.58 -10.88
CA GLY A 105 12.74 -2.55 -11.73
C GLY A 105 11.91 -3.56 -10.95
N THR A 106 11.49 -3.23 -9.72
CA THR A 106 10.74 -4.13 -8.82
C THR A 106 9.40 -4.58 -9.41
N PHE A 107 8.88 -3.82 -10.37
CA PHE A 107 7.59 -4.04 -11.00
C PHE A 107 7.67 -4.59 -12.43
N ALA A 108 8.88 -4.87 -12.95
CA ALA A 108 9.03 -5.51 -14.25
C ALA A 108 8.57 -6.98 -14.14
N GLU A 109 7.68 -7.38 -15.05
CA GLU A 109 7.19 -8.76 -15.17
C GLU A 109 8.24 -9.69 -15.81
#